data_AF-A0A1P8UYP5-F1
#
_entry.id   AF-A0A1P8UYP5-F1
#
_cell.length_a   1.000
_cell.length_b   1.000
_cell.length_c   1.000
_cell.angle_alpha   90.00
_cell.angle_beta   90.00
_cell.angle_gamma   90.00
#
_symmetry.space_group_name_H-M   'P 1'
#
loop_
_entity.id
_entity.type
_entity.pdbx_description
1 polymer ?
#
loop_
_entity_poly.entity_id
_entity_poly.type
_entity_poly.pdbx_seq_one_letter_code
_entity_poly.pdbx_strand_id
1 'polypeptide(L)' 'MGRIIKWLFILLILGGIALVGYAYLGPFFGADFSPPQTEIREPVELDAQ' A
#
# COMPACT_ATOMS: atom_id res chain seq x y z
N MET A 1 32.50 -7.20 -14.09
CA MET A 1 31.56 -7.13 -12.95
C MET A 1 30.71 -5.85 -12.90
N GLY A 2 31.27 -4.65 -13.10
CA GLY A 2 30.50 -3.39 -13.01
C GLY A 2 29.30 -3.26 -13.96
N ARG A 3 29.35 -3.87 -15.15
CA ARG A 3 28.26 -3.83 -16.13
C ARG A 3 27.00 -4.56 -15.64
N ILE A 4 27.15 -5.70 -14.96
CA ILE A 4 26.02 -6.45 -14.38
C ILE A 4 25.43 -5.70 -13.19
N ILE A 5 26.28 -5.15 -12.33
CA ILE A 5 25.83 -4.37 -11.16
C ILE A 5 25.00 -3.16 -11.60
N LYS A 6 25.41 -2.46 -12.67
CA LYS A 6 24.62 -1.36 -13.24
C LYS A 6 23.20 -1.81 -13.65
N TRP A 7 23.08 -2.98 -14.30
CA TRP A 7 21.78 -3.53 -14.69
C TRP A 7 20.93 -3.96 -13.49
N LEU A 8 21.54 -4.57 -12.47
CA LEU A 8 20.85 -4.92 -11.23
C LEU A 8 20.28 -3.68 -10.53
N PHE A 9 21.02 -2.57 -10.52
CA PHE A 9 20.54 -1.32 -9.94
C PHE A 9 19.35 -0.74 -10.69
N ILE A 10 19.39 -0.77 -12.04
CA ILE A 10 18.27 -0.35 -12.88
C ILE A 10 17.04 -1.23 -12.65
N LEU A 11 17.23 -2.55 -12.56
CA LEU A 11 16.14 -3.49 -12.28
C LEU A 11 15.54 -3.27 -10.88
N LEU A 12 16.37 -2.98 -9.88
CA LEU A 12 15.90 -2.66 -8.53
C LEU A 12 15.02 -1.40 -8.52
N ILE A 13 15.44 -0.35 -9.23
CA ILE A 13 14.65 0.87 -9.38
C ILE A 13 13.34 0.58 -10.12
N LEU A 14 13.39 -0.14 -11.24
CA LEU A 14 12.20 -0.52 -12.00
C LEU A 14 11.23 -1.36 -11.17
N GLY A 15 11.73 -2.31 -10.38
CA GLY A 15 10.93 -3.11 -9.46
C GLY A 15 10.28 -2.24 -8.39
N GLY A 16 11.02 -1.29 -7.82
CA GLY A 16 10.47 -0.30 -6.88
C GLY A 16 9.34 0.54 -7.50
N ILE A 17 9.54 1.06 -8.70
CA ILE A 17 8.53 1.82 -9.44
C ILE A 17 7.29 0.95 -9.73
N ALA A 18 7.49 -0.30 -10.15
CA ALA A 18 6.39 -1.23 -10.42
C ALA A 18 5.57 -1.53 -9.16
N LEU A 19 6.24 -1.74 -8.01
CA LEU A 19 5.56 -1.94 -6.72
C LEU A 19 4.75 -0.71 -6.31
N VAL A 20 5.34 0.48 -6.41
CA VAL A 20 4.64 1.74 -6.13
C VAL A 20 3.44 1.90 -7.06
N GLY A 21 3.64 1.71 -8.37
CA GLY A 21 2.57 1.77 -9.36
C GLY A 21 1.43 0.80 -9.04
N TYR A 22 1.74 -0.44 -8.67
CA TYR A 22 0.74 -1.43 -8.27
C TYR A 22 0.00 -1.06 -6.98
N ALA A 23 0.66 -0.42 -6.01
CA ALA A 23 -0.02 0.05 -4.79
C ALA A 23 -1.11 1.11 -5.10
N TYR A 24 -0.88 1.96 -6.10
CA TYR A 24 -1.86 2.98 -6.53
C TYR A 24 -2.91 2.46 -7.51
N LEU A 25 -2.49 1.62 -8.46
CA LEU A 25 -3.37 1.10 -9.52
C LEU A 25 -4.12 -0.17 -9.09
N GLY A 26 -3.57 -0.95 -8.17
CA GLY A 26 -4.11 -2.22 -7.69
C GLY A 26 -5.57 -2.16 -7.24
N PRO A 27 -6.04 -1.11 -6.51
CA PRO A 27 -7.45 -1.02 -6.12
C PRO A 27 -8.41 -0.92 -7.31
N PHE A 28 -7.98 -0.33 -8.43
CA PHE A 28 -8.78 -0.28 -9.66
C PHE A 28 -8.91 -1.66 -10.34
N PHE A 29 -8.00 -2.58 -10.05
CA PHE A 29 -8.02 -3.97 -10.53
C PHE A 29 -8.61 -4.95 -9.50
N GLY A 30 -9.17 -4.45 -8.40
CA GLY A 30 -9.81 -5.27 -7.37
C GLY A 30 -8.87 -5.82 -6.29
N ALA A 31 -7.63 -5.31 -6.20
CA ALA A 31 -6.78 -5.59 -5.04
C ALA A 31 -7.22 -4.73 -3.85
N ASP A 32 -7.54 -5.37 -2.72
CA ASP A 32 -7.85 -4.67 -1.47
C ASP A 32 -6.60 -4.65 -0.58
N PHE A 33 -6.12 -3.43 -0.28
CA PHE A 33 -4.99 -3.19 0.61
C PHE A 33 -5.42 -2.62 1.96
N SER A 34 -6.72 -2.52 2.22
CA SER A 34 -7.27 -2.00 3.46
C SER A 34 -7.01 -2.99 4.61
N PRO A 35 -6.71 -2.51 5.83
CA PRO A 35 -6.69 -3.39 6.98
C PRO A 35 -8.09 -3.97 7.23
N PRO A 36 -8.20 -5.19 7.77
CA PRO A 36 -9.47 -5.73 8.22
C PRO A 36 -10.12 -4.78 9.23
N GLN A 37 -11.36 -4.38 8.98
CA GLN A 37 -12.07 -3.46 9.86
C GLN A 37 -12.88 -4.24 10.88
N THR A 38 -12.69 -3.90 12.16
CA THR A 38 -13.54 -4.40 13.25
C THR A 38 -14.40 -3.26 13.76
N GLU A 39 -15.68 -3.56 13.97
CA GLU A 39 -16.59 -2.60 14.54
C GLU A 39 -16.29 -2.40 16.04
N ILE A 40 -16.08 -1.15 16.45
CA ILE A 40 -15.89 -0.77 17.84
C ILE A 40 -17.06 0.15 18.21
N ARG A 41 -17.80 -0.22 19.25
CA ARG A 41 -18.90 0.57 19.80
C ARG A 41 -18.59 0.90 21.25
N GLU A 42 -18.51 2.18 21.56
CA GLU A 42 -18.34 2.67 22.93
C GLU A 42 -19.58 3.50 23.29
N PRO A 43 -20.24 3.22 24.43
CA PRO A 43 -21.35 4.02 24.89
C PRO A 43 -20.86 5.45 25.22
N VAL A 44 -21.58 6.45 24.72
CA VAL A 44 -21.34 7.85 25.04
C VAL A 44 -22.49 8.35 25.89
N GLU A 45 -22.19 8.85 27.08
CA GLU A 45 -23.14 9.60 27.90
C GLU A 45 -23.38 10.98 27.26
N LEU A 46 -24.61 11.22 26.82
CA LEU A 46 -25.01 12.51 26.26
C LEU A 46 -25.69 13.32 27.37
N ASP A 47 -25.04 14.40 27.80
CA ASP A 47 -25.61 15.34 28.77
C ASP A 47 -26.65 16.22 28.05
N ALA A 48 -27.94 15.96 28.30
CA ALA A 48 -29.04 16.72 27.74
C ALA A 48 -29.45 17.82 28.74
N GLN A 49 -29.22 19.08 28.36
CA GLN A 49 -29.64 20.26 29.11
C GLN A 49 -31.12 20.57 28.94
#